data_AF-B0MK34-F1
#
_entry.id   AF-B0MK34-F1
#
_cell.length_a   1.000
_cell.length_b   1.000
_cell.length_c   1.000
_cell.angle_alpha   90.00
_cell.angle_beta   90.00
_cell.angle_gamma   90.00
#
_symmetry.space_group_name_H-M   'P 1'
#
loop_
_entity.id
_entity.type
_entity.pdbx_description
1 polymer ?
#
loop_
_entity_poly.entity_id
_entity_poly.type
_entity_poly.pdbx_seq_one_letter_code
_entity_poly.pdbx_strand_id
1 'polypeptide(L)'
;MIKKLQKLKAKKGFTLVELIVVIAIIGVLAAILIPTMIGYVKSANITSADQTAASIRKTITNTISSMETKGCTLKGTGLVKIYSISNTDGASAQFSFTAAAGGADANALAVSGKKSNGTAWSMTDMQNAWKEALEKDLKEIKAGTAVISIKNGVCAQVAYSSADITGRTTEIAPADFAAANCEDGVINGDIIGTNPKVTKDAATSSPAAATP
;
A
#
# COMPACT_ATOMS: atom_id res chain seq x y z
N MET A 1 26.86 14.48 -67.07
CA MET A 1 26.19 14.55 -65.76
C MET A 1 25.96 13.15 -65.13
N ILE A 2 26.99 12.28 -65.01
CA ILE A 2 26.81 10.87 -64.54
C ILE A 2 27.32 10.61 -63.11
N LYS A 3 28.07 11.54 -62.50
CA LYS A 3 28.69 11.36 -61.17
C LYS A 3 27.73 11.31 -59.96
N LYS A 4 26.42 11.58 -60.13
CA LYS A 4 25.45 11.65 -59.01
C LYS A 4 24.82 10.30 -58.64
N LEU A 5 24.91 9.27 -59.50
CA LEU A 5 24.29 7.95 -59.27
C LEU A 5 25.20 6.95 -58.54
N GLN A 6 26.52 7.14 -58.53
CA GLN A 6 27.46 6.26 -57.82
C GLN A 6 27.45 6.44 -56.30
N LYS A 7 26.93 7.58 -55.80
CA LYS A 7 26.90 7.90 -54.36
C LYS A 7 25.79 7.18 -53.57
N LEU A 8 24.83 6.55 -54.27
CA LEU A 8 23.74 5.79 -53.64
C LEU A 8 24.09 4.33 -53.33
N LYS A 9 25.16 3.77 -53.93
CA LYS A 9 25.67 2.41 -53.61
C LYS A 9 26.59 2.37 -52.37
N ALA A 10 26.83 3.51 -51.73
CA ALA A 10 27.75 3.61 -50.58
C ALA A 10 27.07 3.36 -49.22
N LYS A 11 25.76 3.10 -49.18
CA LYS A 11 25.10 2.66 -47.95
C LYS A 11 25.19 1.14 -47.87
N LYS A 12 26.20 0.63 -47.15
CA LYS A 12 26.22 -0.78 -46.70
C LYS A 12 24.99 -0.97 -45.79
N GLY A 13 23.97 -1.65 -46.30
CA GLY A 13 22.80 -2.04 -45.52
C GLY A 13 23.16 -3.16 -44.55
N PHE A 14 22.41 -3.25 -43.46
CA PHE A 14 22.49 -4.36 -42.51
C PHE A 14 22.09 -5.66 -43.21
N THR A 15 22.84 -6.74 -42.99
CA THR A 15 22.51 -8.04 -43.61
C THR A 15 21.39 -8.73 -42.83
N LEU A 16 20.55 -9.52 -43.52
CA LEU A 16 19.53 -10.33 -42.85
C LEU A 16 20.14 -11.32 -41.84
N VAL A 17 21.35 -11.82 -42.13
CA VAL A 17 22.06 -12.76 -41.26
C VAL A 17 22.48 -12.08 -39.95
N GLU A 18 23.02 -10.86 -40.01
CA GLU A 18 23.36 -10.09 -38.81
C GLU A 18 22.12 -9.86 -37.94
N LEU A 19 20.97 -9.60 -38.54
CA LEU A 19 19.71 -9.41 -37.80
C LEU A 19 19.28 -10.70 -37.09
N ILE A 20 19.35 -11.84 -37.79
CA ILE A 20 18.95 -13.15 -37.24
C ILE A 20 19.83 -13.55 -36.06
N VAL A 21 21.14 -13.34 -36.14
CA VAL A 21 22.07 -13.64 -35.04
C VAL A 21 21.79 -12.77 -33.82
N VAL A 22 21.49 -11.48 -34.01
CA VAL A 22 21.18 -10.57 -32.90
C VAL A 22 19.89 -10.99 -32.17
N ILE A 23 18.81 -11.28 -32.90
CA ILE A 23 17.56 -11.73 -32.25
C ILE A 23 17.73 -13.09 -31.55
N ALA A 24 18.60 -13.96 -32.08
CA ALA A 24 18.90 -15.25 -31.43
C ALA A 24 19.60 -15.05 -30.09
N ILE A 25 20.60 -14.16 -30.01
CA ILE A 25 21.30 -13.85 -28.76
C ILE A 25 20.35 -13.17 -27.76
N ILE A 26 19.56 -12.18 -28.21
CA ILE A 26 18.56 -11.52 -27.36
C ILE A 26 17.53 -12.53 -26.84
N GLY A 27 17.11 -13.49 -27.67
CA GLY A 27 16.17 -14.54 -27.29
C GLY A 27 16.68 -15.43 -26.16
N VAL A 28 17.96 -15.86 -26.22
CA VAL A 28 18.58 -16.67 -25.16
C VAL A 28 18.69 -15.88 -23.85
N LEU A 29 19.12 -14.61 -23.93
CA LEU A 29 19.22 -13.75 -22.75
C LEU A 29 17.85 -13.50 -22.11
N ALA A 30 16.83 -13.21 -22.92
CA ALA A 30 15.47 -12.96 -22.46
C ALA A 30 14.87 -14.20 -21.77
N ALA A 31 15.13 -15.41 -22.28
CA ALA A 31 14.60 -16.64 -21.71
C ALA A 31 15.03 -16.88 -20.25
N ILE A 32 16.25 -16.50 -19.89
CA ILE A 32 16.78 -16.64 -18.51
C ILE A 32 16.38 -15.43 -17.65
N LEU A 33 16.35 -14.23 -18.24
CA LEU A 33 16.13 -12.98 -17.52
C LEU A 33 14.66 -12.76 -17.13
N ILE A 34 13.70 -13.11 -17.99
CA ILE A 34 12.28 -12.81 -17.76
C ILE A 34 11.75 -13.48 -16.48
N PRO A 35 11.94 -14.79 -16.23
CA PRO A 35 11.41 -15.45 -15.04
C PRO A 35 11.97 -14.86 -13.74
N THR A 36 13.26 -14.53 -13.72
CA THR A 36 13.92 -13.98 -12.53
C THR A 36 13.46 -12.54 -12.27
N MET A 37 13.37 -11.71 -13.31
CA MET A 37 12.90 -10.32 -13.19
C MET A 37 11.47 -10.21 -12.64
N ILE A 38 10.56 -11.12 -13.01
CA ILE A 38 9.18 -11.13 -12.47
C ILE A 38 9.19 -11.26 -10.94
N GLY A 39 10.01 -12.16 -10.40
CA GLY A 39 10.16 -12.35 -8.96
C GLY A 39 10.72 -11.10 -8.26
N TYR A 40 11.78 -10.50 -8.83
CA TYR A 40 12.36 -9.27 -8.27
C TYR A 40 11.37 -8.09 -8.27
N VAL A 41 10.64 -7.89 -9.36
CA VAL A 41 9.63 -6.83 -9.46
C VAL A 41 8.49 -7.07 -8.46
N LYS A 42 8.05 -8.31 -8.28
CA LYS A 42 7.04 -8.67 -7.26
C LYS A 42 7.53 -8.32 -5.84
N SER A 43 8.73 -8.74 -5.47
CA SER A 43 9.31 -8.45 -4.15
C SER A 43 9.54 -6.95 -3.92
N ALA A 44 9.96 -6.21 -4.95
CA ALA A 44 10.09 -4.77 -4.90
C ALA A 44 8.74 -4.08 -4.68
N ASN A 45 7.69 -4.54 -5.37
CA ASN A 45 6.33 -4.03 -5.20
C ASN A 45 5.77 -4.32 -3.80
N ILE A 46 6.01 -5.52 -3.25
CA ILE A 46 5.62 -5.88 -1.87
C ILE A 46 6.33 -4.94 -0.88
N THR A 47 7.64 -4.76 -1.02
CA THR A 47 8.44 -3.88 -0.15
C THR A 47 7.95 -2.43 -0.24
N SER A 48 7.63 -1.94 -1.44
CA SER A 48 7.07 -0.61 -1.66
C SER A 48 5.68 -0.46 -1.02
N ALA A 49 4.84 -1.49 -1.10
CA ALA A 49 3.54 -1.51 -0.44
C ALA A 49 3.67 -1.51 1.10
N ASP A 50 4.62 -2.27 1.67
CA ASP A 50 4.91 -2.27 3.10
C ASP A 50 5.39 -0.89 3.58
N GLN A 51 6.28 -0.23 2.82
CA GLN A 51 6.73 1.14 3.10
C GLN A 51 5.59 2.17 3.02
N THR A 52 4.68 1.98 2.08
CA THR A 52 3.48 2.81 1.94
C THR A 52 2.57 2.64 3.16
N ALA A 53 2.29 1.41 3.56
CA ALA A 53 1.53 1.11 4.78
C ALA A 53 2.22 1.70 6.04
N ALA A 54 3.55 1.66 6.10
CA ALA A 54 4.31 2.24 7.19
C ALA A 54 4.20 3.77 7.27
N SER A 55 4.24 4.43 6.12
CA SER A 55 4.11 5.88 6.02
C SER A 55 2.70 6.34 6.42
N ILE A 56 1.66 5.65 5.93
CA ILE A 56 0.27 5.87 6.35
C ILE A 56 0.15 5.69 7.87
N ARG A 57 0.66 4.57 8.43
CA ARG A 57 0.59 4.31 9.88
C ARG A 57 1.25 5.42 10.70
N LYS A 58 2.43 5.89 10.27
CA LYS A 58 3.15 6.98 10.94
C LYS A 58 2.32 8.26 10.96
N THR A 59 1.80 8.70 9.81
CA THR A 59 0.99 9.91 9.72
C THR A 59 -0.28 9.79 10.56
N ILE A 60 -1.01 8.66 10.48
CA ILE A 60 -2.20 8.42 11.29
C ILE A 60 -1.88 8.48 12.79
N THR A 61 -0.81 7.83 13.23
CA THR A 61 -0.39 7.83 14.64
C THR A 61 -0.05 9.23 15.12
N ASN A 62 0.73 9.99 14.34
CA ASN A 62 1.07 11.38 14.66
C ASN A 62 -0.18 12.27 14.74
N THR A 63 -1.13 12.08 13.84
CA THR A 63 -2.38 12.84 13.85
C THR A 63 -3.24 12.49 15.05
N ILE A 64 -3.33 11.22 15.46
CA ILE A 64 -4.04 10.83 16.69
C ILE A 64 -3.44 11.58 17.89
N SER A 65 -2.12 11.55 18.06
CA SER A 65 -1.44 12.26 19.15
C SER A 65 -1.65 13.78 19.07
N SER A 66 -1.58 14.37 17.87
CA SER A 66 -1.83 15.81 17.67
C SER A 66 -3.28 16.18 18.02
N MET A 67 -4.25 15.36 17.63
CA MET A 67 -5.66 15.56 17.95
C MET A 67 -5.93 15.41 19.45
N GLU A 68 -5.23 14.50 20.13
CA GLU A 68 -5.31 14.34 21.58
C GLU A 68 -4.90 15.62 22.32
N THR A 69 -3.84 16.32 21.87
CA THR A 69 -3.45 17.62 22.44
C THR A 69 -4.51 18.71 22.27
N LYS A 70 -5.41 18.56 21.29
CA LYS A 70 -6.57 19.44 21.05
C LYS A 70 -7.83 19.00 21.81
N GLY A 71 -7.71 18.01 22.70
CA GLY A 71 -8.83 17.46 23.47
C GLY A 71 -9.73 16.52 22.67
N CYS A 72 -9.25 15.96 21.57
CA CYS A 72 -9.96 14.98 20.74
C CYS A 72 -9.35 13.59 20.94
N THR A 73 -9.99 12.74 21.75
CA THR A 73 -9.47 11.42 22.09
C THR A 73 -10.15 10.33 21.26
N LEU A 74 -9.36 9.56 20.49
CA LEU A 74 -9.81 8.34 19.83
C LEU A 74 -9.88 7.19 20.85
N LYS A 75 -10.96 6.39 20.79
CA LYS A 75 -11.24 5.30 21.73
C LYS A 75 -11.78 4.08 21.00
N GLY A 76 -11.77 2.96 21.69
CA GLY A 76 -12.33 1.70 21.19
C GLY A 76 -11.46 1.06 20.11
N THR A 77 -12.03 0.05 19.48
CA THR A 77 -11.37 -0.82 18.51
C THR A 77 -12.24 -0.93 17.26
N GLY A 78 -11.61 -0.94 16.09
CA GLY A 78 -12.33 -1.06 14.83
C GLY A 78 -11.45 -0.81 13.62
N LEU A 79 -12.05 -0.96 12.44
CA LEU A 79 -11.37 -0.70 11.18
C LEU A 79 -11.81 0.64 10.60
N VAL A 80 -10.83 1.43 10.18
CA VAL A 80 -11.03 2.62 9.36
C VAL A 80 -10.57 2.30 7.95
N LYS A 81 -11.39 2.61 6.94
CA LYS A 81 -11.07 2.30 5.55
C LYS A 81 -10.85 3.58 4.76
N ILE A 82 -9.83 3.52 3.90
CA ILE A 82 -9.56 4.50 2.85
C ILE A 82 -10.02 3.85 1.54
N TYR A 83 -11.16 4.30 1.02
CA TYR A 83 -11.78 3.74 -0.19
C TYR A 83 -11.11 4.18 -1.48
N SER A 84 -10.39 5.31 -1.45
CA SER A 84 -9.60 5.73 -2.60
C SER A 84 -8.39 6.52 -2.16
N ILE A 85 -7.24 6.11 -2.67
CA ILE A 85 -6.02 6.90 -2.75
C ILE A 85 -5.85 7.16 -4.24
N SER A 86 -5.93 8.43 -4.64
CA SER A 86 -5.75 8.84 -6.04
C SER A 86 -4.59 9.80 -6.14
N ASN A 87 -3.75 9.62 -7.16
CA ASN A 87 -2.68 10.54 -7.48
C ASN A 87 -2.91 11.01 -8.92
N THR A 88 -3.04 12.32 -9.09
CA THR A 88 -3.20 12.95 -10.41
C THR A 88 -1.92 13.70 -10.70
N ASP A 89 -1.35 13.50 -11.89
CA ASP A 89 -0.11 14.15 -12.30
C ASP A 89 -0.16 15.67 -12.05
N GLY A 90 0.76 16.16 -11.22
CA GLY A 90 0.87 17.58 -10.86
C GLY A 90 0.01 18.03 -9.66
N ALA A 91 -0.68 17.11 -8.96
CA ALA A 91 -1.44 17.39 -7.74
C ALA A 91 -0.95 16.54 -6.55
N SER A 92 -1.25 16.98 -5.32
CA SER A 92 -1.09 16.13 -4.14
C SER A 92 -2.01 14.92 -4.24
N ALA A 93 -1.56 13.76 -3.77
CA ALA A 93 -2.43 12.61 -3.61
C ALA A 93 -3.65 12.98 -2.74
N GLN A 94 -4.81 12.42 -3.09
CA GLN A 94 -6.07 12.62 -2.38
C GLN A 94 -6.51 11.33 -1.69
N PHE A 95 -7.08 11.48 -0.50
CA PHE A 95 -7.51 10.36 0.33
C PHE A 95 -9.00 10.48 0.67
N SER A 96 -9.75 9.40 0.45
CA SER A 96 -11.18 9.32 0.79
C SER A 96 -11.43 8.23 1.82
N PHE A 97 -12.01 8.59 2.95
CA PHE A 97 -12.37 7.67 4.03
C PHE A 97 -13.84 7.24 3.95
N THR A 98 -14.18 6.10 4.55
CA THR A 98 -15.59 5.75 4.83
C THR A 98 -16.25 6.76 5.75
N ALA A 99 -17.52 7.06 5.51
CA ALA A 99 -18.35 7.79 6.47
C ALA A 99 -18.28 7.11 7.85
N ALA A 100 -18.06 7.91 8.89
CA ALA A 100 -17.84 7.50 10.27
C ALA A 100 -18.65 6.27 10.72
N ALA A 101 -17.98 5.13 10.95
CA ALA A 101 -18.55 4.06 11.76
C ALA A 101 -18.34 4.42 13.23
N GLY A 102 -19.15 5.34 13.75
CA GLY A 102 -19.33 5.46 15.20
C GLY A 102 -20.26 4.33 15.63
N GLY A 103 -19.71 3.19 16.03
CA GLY A 103 -20.53 2.11 16.60
C GLY A 103 -21.15 2.57 17.92
N ALA A 104 -22.34 2.06 18.24
CA ALA A 104 -23.10 2.45 19.44
C ALA A 104 -22.61 1.74 20.71
N ASP A 105 -21.79 0.70 20.57
CA ASP A 105 -21.22 -0.11 21.64
C ASP A 105 -19.98 0.54 22.28
N ALA A 106 -19.78 0.31 23.59
CA ALA A 106 -18.74 0.98 24.39
C ALA A 106 -17.29 0.70 23.92
N ASN A 107 -17.10 -0.40 23.17
CA ASN A 107 -15.82 -0.79 22.60
C ASN A 107 -15.67 -0.40 21.12
N ALA A 108 -16.72 0.14 20.50
CA ALA A 108 -16.67 0.60 19.14
C ALA A 108 -15.68 1.75 18.99
N LEU A 109 -15.09 1.83 17.81
CA LEU A 109 -14.27 2.96 17.44
C LEU A 109 -15.09 4.26 17.53
N ALA A 110 -14.64 5.17 18.39
CA ALA A 110 -15.34 6.41 18.67
C ALA A 110 -14.36 7.54 19.02
N VAL A 111 -14.85 8.77 18.95
CA VAL A 111 -14.10 9.98 19.34
C VAL A 111 -14.82 10.65 20.51
N SER A 112 -14.07 11.23 21.44
CA SER A 112 -14.61 11.97 22.59
C SER A 112 -13.86 13.27 22.85
N GLY A 113 -14.49 14.13 23.67
CA GLY A 113 -13.96 15.44 24.05
C GLY A 113 -14.71 16.59 23.37
N LYS A 114 -14.26 17.82 23.64
CA LYS A 114 -14.87 19.04 23.13
C LYS A 114 -13.83 19.93 22.47
N LYS A 115 -14.24 20.60 21.41
CA LYS A 115 -13.53 21.71 20.76
C LYS A 115 -13.48 22.91 21.71
N SER A 116 -12.58 23.85 21.45
CA SER A 116 -12.45 25.08 22.24
C SER A 116 -13.72 25.94 22.27
N ASN A 117 -14.61 25.79 21.28
CA ASN A 117 -15.91 26.45 21.23
C ASN A 117 -17.04 25.69 21.96
N GLY A 118 -16.73 24.59 22.66
CA GLY A 118 -17.68 23.78 23.43
C GLY A 118 -18.39 22.67 22.65
N THR A 119 -18.30 22.64 21.32
CA THR A 119 -18.90 21.59 20.48
C THR A 119 -18.15 20.26 20.65
N ALA A 120 -18.87 19.13 20.69
CA ALA A 120 -18.25 17.82 20.76
C ALA A 120 -17.42 17.50 19.51
N TRP A 121 -16.29 16.82 19.69
CA TRP A 121 -15.56 16.22 18.57
C TRP A 121 -16.35 15.05 18.00
N SER A 122 -16.28 14.87 16.67
CA SER A 122 -16.89 13.75 15.95
C SER A 122 -15.83 12.92 15.21
N MET A 123 -16.19 11.69 14.84
CA MET A 123 -15.30 10.85 14.02
C MET A 123 -15.02 11.46 12.64
N THR A 124 -15.95 12.23 12.09
CA THR A 124 -15.73 13.00 10.86
C THR A 124 -14.60 14.02 11.03
N ASP A 125 -14.51 14.69 12.18
CA ASP A 125 -13.41 15.63 12.44
C ASP A 125 -12.05 14.92 12.48
N MET A 126 -11.99 13.72 13.10
CA MET A 126 -10.76 12.91 13.13
C MET A 126 -10.36 12.43 11.73
N GLN A 127 -11.32 11.96 10.93
CA GLN A 127 -11.09 11.52 9.56
C GLN A 127 -10.63 12.68 8.66
N ASN A 128 -11.18 13.88 8.84
CA ASN A 128 -10.72 15.08 8.14
C ASN A 128 -9.27 15.43 8.53
N ALA A 129 -8.94 15.38 9.82
CA ALA A 129 -7.57 15.60 10.27
C ALA A 129 -6.59 14.55 9.70
N TRP A 130 -7.00 13.29 9.62
CA TRP A 130 -6.22 12.25 8.95
C TRP A 130 -6.04 12.52 7.46
N LYS A 131 -7.13 12.89 6.77
CA LYS A 131 -7.08 13.26 5.35
C LYS A 131 -6.09 14.39 5.12
N GLU A 132 -6.24 15.51 5.82
CA GLU A 132 -5.36 16.67 5.68
C GLU A 132 -3.88 16.31 5.95
N ALA A 133 -3.61 15.50 6.98
CA ALA A 133 -2.26 15.07 7.30
C ALA A 133 -1.67 14.13 6.23
N LEU A 134 -2.46 13.17 5.72
CA LEU A 134 -2.02 12.25 4.67
C LEU A 134 -1.76 12.98 3.35
N GLU A 135 -2.64 13.89 2.94
CA GLU A 135 -2.48 14.70 1.72
C GLU A 135 -1.26 15.65 1.81
N LYS A 136 -0.90 16.06 3.03
CA LYS A 136 0.30 16.87 3.29
C LYS A 136 1.59 16.03 3.27
N ASP A 137 1.59 14.90 3.97
CA ASP A 137 2.80 14.09 4.22
C ASP A 137 3.11 13.14 3.05
N LEU A 138 2.09 12.65 2.34
CA LEU A 138 2.19 11.61 1.31
C LEU A 138 1.79 12.13 -0.06
N LYS A 139 2.59 13.04 -0.61
CA LYS A 139 2.32 13.64 -1.93
C LYS A 139 2.50 12.66 -3.09
N GLU A 140 3.44 11.72 -2.97
CA GLU A 140 3.78 10.74 -4.00
C GLU A 140 3.52 9.34 -3.48
N ILE A 141 2.26 8.92 -3.55
CA ILE A 141 1.80 7.58 -3.23
C ILE A 141 1.12 6.98 -4.46
N LYS A 142 1.30 5.68 -4.66
CA LYS A 142 0.60 4.96 -5.74
C LYS A 142 -0.89 4.86 -5.40
N ALA A 143 -1.74 4.96 -6.42
CA ALA A 143 -3.17 4.80 -6.25
C ALA A 143 -3.53 3.42 -5.67
N GLY A 144 -4.60 3.36 -4.88
CA GLY A 144 -5.00 2.13 -4.20
C GLY A 144 -6.01 2.36 -3.08
N THR A 145 -6.11 1.40 -2.18
CA THR A 145 -6.97 1.44 -1.00
C THR A 145 -6.17 1.03 0.25
N ALA A 146 -6.67 1.39 1.42
CA ALA A 146 -6.04 1.02 2.67
C ALA A 146 -7.06 0.72 3.77
N VAL A 147 -6.69 -0.18 4.68
CA VAL A 147 -7.45 -0.54 5.88
C VAL A 147 -6.57 -0.32 7.10
N ILE A 148 -7.06 0.43 8.08
CA ILE A 148 -6.37 0.80 9.30
C ILE A 148 -7.08 0.11 10.46
N SER A 149 -6.36 -0.73 11.20
CA SER A 149 -6.82 -1.35 12.44
C SER A 149 -6.47 -0.46 13.61
N ILE A 150 -7.50 0.03 14.31
CA ILE A 150 -7.36 0.75 15.57
C ILE A 150 -7.67 -0.23 16.70
N LYS A 151 -6.79 -0.29 17.71
CA LYS A 151 -7.02 -1.03 18.96
C LYS A 151 -6.87 -0.09 20.13
N ASN A 152 -7.92 0.01 20.93
CA ASN A 152 -7.97 0.88 22.12
C ASN A 152 -7.51 2.33 21.84
N GLY A 153 -7.98 2.90 20.73
CA GLY A 153 -7.62 4.27 20.33
C GLY A 153 -6.24 4.44 19.69
N VAL A 154 -5.46 3.36 19.51
CA VAL A 154 -4.12 3.40 18.93
C VAL A 154 -4.10 2.71 17.55
N CYS A 155 -3.34 3.26 16.61
CA CYS A 155 -3.12 2.65 15.29
C CYS A 155 -2.26 1.38 15.41
N ALA A 156 -2.92 0.22 15.39
CA ALA A 156 -2.30 -1.08 15.59
C ALA A 156 -1.69 -1.64 14.30
N GLN A 157 -2.42 -1.57 13.19
CA GLN A 157 -1.97 -2.07 11.89
C GLN A 157 -2.51 -1.19 10.76
N VAL A 158 -1.75 -1.07 9.68
CA VAL A 158 -2.23 -0.57 8.39
C VAL A 158 -1.95 -1.61 7.31
N ALA A 159 -2.94 -1.85 6.46
CA ALA A 159 -2.81 -2.62 5.23
C ALA A 159 -3.06 -1.69 4.04
N TYR A 160 -2.25 -1.79 3.00
CA TYR A 160 -2.36 -1.03 1.75
C TYR A 160 -2.28 -1.98 0.55
N SER A 161 -3.10 -1.72 -0.46
CA SER A 161 -3.03 -2.43 -1.74
C SER A 161 -3.40 -1.52 -2.88
N SER A 162 -2.86 -1.78 -4.07
CA SER A 162 -3.40 -1.18 -5.30
C SER A 162 -4.76 -1.77 -5.70
N ALA A 163 -5.11 -2.94 -5.16
CA ALA A 163 -6.43 -3.54 -5.28
C ALA A 163 -7.39 -2.96 -4.22
N ASP A 164 -8.69 -3.24 -4.39
CA ASP A 164 -9.70 -2.89 -3.39
C ASP A 164 -9.68 -3.91 -2.23
N ILE A 165 -9.15 -3.48 -1.09
CA ILE A 165 -9.16 -4.27 0.16
C ILE A 165 -10.19 -3.74 1.17
N THR A 166 -11.07 -2.84 0.75
CA THR A 166 -12.02 -2.17 1.65
C THR A 166 -13.20 -3.07 2.02
N GLY A 167 -13.41 -4.18 1.33
CA GLY A 167 -14.38 -5.22 1.70
C GLY A 167 -14.05 -5.92 3.02
N ARG A 168 -12.82 -5.81 3.53
CA ARG A 168 -12.39 -6.48 4.76
C ARG A 168 -13.14 -6.01 6.00
N THR A 169 -13.39 -6.95 6.90
CA THR A 169 -14.05 -6.75 8.21
C THR A 169 -13.12 -7.04 9.39
N THR A 170 -11.98 -7.67 9.12
CA THR A 170 -10.91 -7.93 10.09
C THR A 170 -9.57 -7.37 9.58
N GLU A 171 -8.66 -7.14 10.53
CA GLU A 171 -7.27 -6.82 10.20
C GLU A 171 -6.61 -7.96 9.39
N ILE A 172 -5.48 -7.67 8.75
CA ILE A 172 -4.72 -8.70 8.04
C ILE A 172 -4.03 -9.57 9.09
N ALA A 173 -4.35 -10.86 9.08
CA ALA A 173 -3.79 -11.86 9.97
C ALA A 173 -2.93 -12.86 9.18
N PRO A 174 -1.99 -13.56 9.84
CA PRO A 174 -1.20 -14.61 9.21
C PRO A 174 -2.03 -15.68 8.50
N ALA A 175 -3.23 -15.98 9.04
CA ALA A 175 -4.17 -16.93 8.46
C ALA A 175 -4.69 -16.53 7.07
N ASP A 176 -4.72 -15.23 6.73
CA ASP A 176 -5.10 -14.76 5.39
C ASP A 176 -4.10 -15.22 4.31
N PHE A 177 -2.88 -15.57 4.71
CA PHE A 177 -1.82 -16.07 3.82
C PHE A 177 -1.74 -17.61 3.76
N ALA A 178 -2.62 -18.32 4.46
CA ALA A 178 -2.54 -19.78 4.61
C ALA A 178 -2.91 -20.55 3.34
N ALA A 179 -3.72 -19.98 2.44
CA ALA A 179 -4.16 -20.64 1.21
C ALA A 179 -3.01 -20.91 0.22
N ALA A 180 -3.20 -21.88 -0.68
CA ALA A 180 -2.18 -22.34 -1.62
C ALA A 180 -1.77 -21.27 -2.66
N ASN A 181 -2.66 -20.31 -2.94
CA ASN A 181 -2.45 -19.19 -3.83
C ASN A 181 -1.99 -17.90 -3.10
N CYS A 182 -1.59 -18.03 -1.83
CA CYS A 182 -1.09 -16.92 -1.01
C CYS A 182 0.37 -17.14 -0.62
N GLU A 183 1.12 -16.05 -0.63
CA GLU A 183 2.52 -15.95 -0.25
C GLU A 183 2.70 -14.69 0.61
N ASP A 184 3.86 -14.52 1.25
CA ASP A 184 4.14 -13.30 2.03
C ASP A 184 3.89 -12.02 1.21
N GLY A 185 3.02 -11.14 1.72
CA GLY A 185 2.64 -9.91 1.05
C GLY A 185 1.72 -10.07 -0.16
N VAL A 186 1.21 -11.29 -0.43
CA VAL A 186 0.27 -11.56 -1.54
C VAL A 186 -0.90 -12.42 -1.09
N ILE A 187 -2.11 -11.90 -1.28
CA ILE A 187 -3.36 -12.60 -0.97
C ILE A 187 -4.17 -12.69 -2.27
N ASN A 188 -4.47 -13.90 -2.72
CA ASN A 188 -5.23 -14.16 -3.94
C ASN A 188 -4.68 -13.48 -5.22
N GLY A 189 -3.37 -13.27 -5.28
CA GLY A 189 -2.69 -12.61 -6.41
C GLY A 189 -2.54 -11.09 -6.26
N ASP A 190 -3.22 -10.47 -5.31
CA ASP A 190 -3.08 -9.05 -5.01
C ASP A 190 -1.95 -8.81 -4.01
N ILE A 191 -1.11 -7.81 -4.31
CA ILE A 191 -0.06 -7.37 -3.40
C ILE A 191 -0.69 -6.56 -2.27
N ILE A 192 -0.43 -6.97 -1.04
CA ILE A 192 -0.92 -6.31 0.18
C ILE A 192 0.28 -6.02 1.06
N GLY A 193 0.60 -4.73 1.17
CA GLY A 193 1.61 -4.23 2.10
C GLY A 193 1.02 -4.05 3.49
N THR A 194 1.75 -4.40 4.54
CA THR A 194 1.29 -4.30 5.93
C THR A 194 2.32 -3.65 6.84
N ASN A 195 1.86 -2.82 7.79
CA ASN A 195 2.68 -2.35 8.89
C ASN A 195 1.92 -2.43 10.22
N PRO A 196 2.38 -3.19 11.22
CA PRO A 196 3.53 -4.10 11.19
C PRO A 196 3.43 -5.17 10.10
N LYS A 197 4.58 -5.62 9.60
CA LYS A 197 4.63 -6.64 8.54
C LYS A 197 4.02 -7.94 9.06
N VAL A 198 3.04 -8.46 8.31
CA VAL A 198 2.43 -9.77 8.55
C VAL A 198 3.03 -10.75 7.55
N THR A 199 3.49 -11.89 8.06
CA THR A 199 4.00 -13.01 7.24
C THR A 199 3.15 -14.25 7.49
N LYS A 200 3.20 -15.18 6.55
CA LYS A 200 2.54 -16.49 6.64
C LYS A 200 3.02 -17.28 7.86
N ASP A 201 4.31 -17.19 8.17
CA ASP A 201 4.96 -17.94 9.25
C ASP A 201 4.56 -17.47 10.66
N ALA A 202 4.00 -16.26 10.81
CA ALA A 202 3.47 -15.81 12.09
C ALA A 202 2.23 -16.62 12.55
N ALA A 203 1.65 -17.47 11.69
CA ALA A 203 0.61 -18.44 12.07
C ALA A 203 1.18 -19.70 12.75
N THR A 204 2.44 -20.06 12.47
CA THR A 204 3.06 -21.32 12.93
C THR A 204 4.00 -21.11 14.13
N SER A 205 4.34 -19.87 14.48
CA SER A 205 5.10 -19.53 15.70
C SER A 205 4.21 -19.36 16.95
N SER A 206 3.48 -20.42 17.32
CA SER A 206 3.09 -20.57 18.73
C SER A 206 4.36 -20.73 19.57
N PRO A 207 4.48 -20.12 20.77
CA PRO A 207 5.68 -20.26 21.60
C PRO A 207 5.81 -21.74 22.01
N ALA A 208 6.77 -22.43 21.41
CA ALA A 208 7.23 -23.69 21.95
C ALA A 208 7.91 -23.42 23.30
N ALA A 209 7.32 -23.97 24.35
CA ALA A 209 7.91 -24.32 25.63
C ALA A 209 8.72 -23.24 26.38
N ALA A 210 8.10 -22.67 27.42
CA ALA A 210 8.81 -22.27 28.62
C ALA A 210 7.93 -22.59 29.85
N THR A 211 7.83 -23.87 30.17
CA THR A 211 7.72 -24.32 31.56
C THR A 211 9.15 -24.42 32.11
N PRO A 212 9.40 -23.87 33.29
CA PRO A 212 9.70 -24.75 34.40
C PRO A 212 8.60 -24.74 35.47
#